data_AF-A0A257PNX9-F1
#
_entry.id   AF-A0A257PNX9-F1
#
_cell.length_a   1.000
_cell.length_b   1.000
_cell.length_c   1.000
_cell.angle_alpha   90.00
_cell.angle_beta   90.00
_cell.angle_gamma   90.00
#
_symmetry.space_group_name_H-M   'P 1'
#
loop_
_entity.id
_entity.type
_entity.pdbx_description
1 polymer ?
#
loop_
_entity_poly.entity_id
_entity_poly.type
_entity_poly.pdbx_seq_one_letter_code
_entity_poly.pdbx_strand_id
1 'polypeptide(L)'
;MLIAHAMGAPRTVVVSLGPKSVTTPIAMGISQNLGGQPSLTAVFVMMTGMFGTLVCTGVFRLARVKDWRAQGLAAGTAAHGLATSRMLLLNQTAGAFGGLAIGLNGIVTSVVVPVLVSVFGL
;
A
#
# COMPACT_ATOMS: atom_id res chain seq x y z
N MET A 1 7.48 0.65 8.52
CA MET A 1 7.47 1.53 9.70
C MET A 1 8.28 0.94 10.86
N LEU A 2 7.83 -0.13 11.53
CA LEU A 2 8.54 -0.72 12.69
C LEU A 2 9.99 -1.11 12.41
N ILE A 3 10.26 -1.75 11.26
CA ILE A 3 11.62 -2.10 10.84
C ILE A 3 12.51 -0.84 10.72
N ALA A 4 11.99 0.22 10.10
CA ALA A 4 12.75 1.47 9.94
C ALA A 4 13.03 2.12 11.31
N HIS A 5 12.08 2.07 12.24
CA HIS A 5 12.30 2.54 13.61
C HIS A 5 13.37 1.72 14.33
N ALA A 6 13.31 0.38 14.24
CA ALA A 6 14.29 -0.51 14.84
C ALA A 6 15.71 -0.30 14.28
N MET A 7 15.82 0.12 13.01
CA MET A 7 17.10 0.49 12.37
C MET A 7 17.58 1.91 12.73
N GLY A 8 16.87 2.64 13.59
CA GLY A 8 17.24 4.00 14.01
C GLY A 8 16.96 5.09 12.96
N ALA A 9 16.03 4.84 12.02
CA ALA A 9 15.68 5.86 11.03
C ALA A 9 15.01 7.09 11.68
N PRO A 10 15.23 8.31 11.16
CA PRO A 10 14.59 9.52 11.67
C PRO A 10 13.06 9.39 11.69
N ARG A 11 12.41 9.96 12.70
CA ARG A 11 10.93 10.00 12.84
C ARG A 11 10.22 10.36 11.54
N THR A 12 10.69 11.41 10.87
CA THR A 12 10.11 11.90 9.61
C THR A 12 10.10 10.81 8.54
N VAL A 13 11.17 10.02 8.43
CA VAL A 13 11.26 8.89 7.50
C VAL A 13 10.32 7.76 7.91
N VAL A 14 10.30 7.40 9.21
CA VAL A 14 9.46 6.33 9.75
C VAL A 14 7.97 6.61 9.50
N VAL A 15 7.52 7.83 9.81
CA VAL A 15 6.13 8.28 9.61
C VAL A 15 5.79 8.33 8.12
N SER A 16 6.68 8.87 7.27
CA SER A 16 6.48 8.91 5.81
C SER A 16 6.36 7.52 5.19
N LEU A 17 7.03 6.52 5.77
CA LEU A 17 7.00 5.14 5.32
C LEU A 17 5.72 4.40 5.75
N GLY A 18 5.04 4.86 6.80
CA GLY A 18 3.86 4.22 7.39
C GLY A 18 2.76 3.94 6.36
N PRO A 19 2.23 4.95 5.66
CA PRO A 19 1.10 4.77 4.76
C PRO A 19 1.50 4.35 3.33
N LYS A 20 2.70 3.81 3.12
CA LYS A 20 3.25 3.49 1.78
C LYS A 20 2.41 2.53 0.91
N SER A 21 1.44 1.82 1.51
CA SER A 21 0.65 0.76 0.86
C SER A 21 -0.74 1.21 0.42
N VAL A 22 -1.10 2.49 0.54
CA VAL A 22 -2.30 3.06 -0.08
C VAL A 22 -1.94 3.96 -1.26
N THR A 23 -2.93 4.54 -1.94
CA THR A 23 -2.67 5.44 -3.07
C THR A 23 -1.98 6.72 -2.61
N THR A 24 -1.19 7.30 -3.51
CA THR A 24 -0.35 8.48 -3.23
C THR A 24 -1.11 9.62 -2.54
N PRO A 25 -2.31 10.04 -2.99
CA PRO A 25 -3.03 11.13 -2.32
C PRO A 25 -3.42 10.81 -0.88
N ILE A 26 -3.91 9.59 -0.62
CA ILE A 26 -4.30 9.15 0.73
C ILE A 26 -3.05 9.08 1.62
N ALA A 27 -1.98 8.47 1.12
CA ALA A 27 -0.76 8.30 1.88
C ALA A 27 -0.12 9.64 2.26
N MET A 28 -0.04 10.57 1.32
CA MET A 28 0.50 11.91 1.55
C MET A 28 -0.30 12.66 2.60
N GLY A 29 -1.63 12.59 2.56
CA GLY A 29 -2.50 13.20 3.57
C GLY A 29 -2.27 12.64 4.97
N ILE A 30 -2.21 11.30 5.09
CA ILE A 30 -1.91 10.63 6.37
C ILE A 30 -0.52 11.06 6.89
N SER A 31 0.49 11.00 6.03
CA SER A 31 1.86 11.38 6.41
C SER A 31 1.94 12.83 6.87
N GLN A 32 1.32 13.77 6.14
CA GLN A 32 1.35 15.19 6.47
C GLN A 32 0.72 15.45 7.85
N ASN A 33 -0.42 14.82 8.13
CA ASN A 33 -1.11 14.97 9.43
C ASN A 33 -0.31 14.40 10.61
N LEU A 34 0.61 13.48 10.36
CA LEU A 34 1.44 12.84 11.40
C LEU A 34 2.85 13.46 11.50
N GLY A 35 3.14 14.51 10.71
CA GLY A 35 4.45 15.18 10.69
C GLY A 35 5.53 14.45 9.87
N GLY A 36 5.13 13.58 8.95
CA GLY A 36 6.01 13.01 7.92
C GLY A 36 6.12 13.93 6.69
N GLN A 37 6.98 13.56 5.75
CA GLN A 37 7.26 14.32 4.52
C GLN A 37 6.45 13.74 3.34
N PRO A 38 5.50 14.50 2.76
CA PRO A 38 4.64 13.99 1.68
C PRO A 38 5.41 13.58 0.42
N SER A 39 6.46 14.31 0.04
CA SER A 39 7.28 13.97 -1.13
C SER A 39 8.00 12.63 -0.97
N LEU A 40 8.54 12.37 0.22
CA LEU A 40 9.17 11.08 0.54
C LEU A 40 8.14 9.95 0.58
N THR A 41 6.95 10.22 1.12
CA THR A 41 5.83 9.28 1.13
C THR A 41 5.45 8.85 -0.29
N ALA A 42 5.35 9.80 -1.22
CA ALA A 42 5.05 9.52 -2.62
C ALA A 42 6.09 8.57 -3.26
N VAL A 43 7.37 8.75 -2.94
CA VAL A 43 8.45 7.85 -3.40
C VAL A 43 8.24 6.44 -2.86
N PHE A 44 7.98 6.27 -1.57
CA PHE A 44 7.73 4.95 -0.98
C PHE A 44 6.48 4.25 -1.54
N VAL A 45 5.41 5.02 -1.79
CA VAL A 45 4.18 4.53 -2.42
C VAL A 45 4.46 4.05 -3.85
N MET A 46 5.21 4.84 -4.61
CA MET A 46 5.58 4.51 -5.99
C MET A 46 6.43 3.25 -6.04
N MET A 47 7.47 3.16 -5.22
CA MET A 47 8.32 1.97 -5.12
C MET A 47 7.50 0.72 -4.79
N THR A 48 6.65 0.80 -3.75
CA THR A 48 5.81 -0.33 -3.33
C THR A 48 4.84 -0.74 -4.44
N GLY A 49 4.18 0.24 -5.06
CA GLY A 49 3.21 0.01 -6.13
C GLY A 49 3.83 -0.59 -7.39
N MET A 50 4.96 -0.04 -7.85
CA MET A 50 5.67 -0.55 -9.03
C MET A 50 6.18 -1.96 -8.79
N PHE A 51 6.84 -2.20 -7.65
CA PHE A 51 7.35 -3.53 -7.32
C PHE A 51 6.23 -4.57 -7.29
N GLY A 52 5.16 -4.30 -6.53
CA GLY A 52 4.04 -5.23 -6.43
C GLY A 52 3.32 -5.45 -7.76
N THR A 53 3.19 -4.40 -8.57
CA THR A 53 2.63 -4.52 -9.93
C THR A 53 3.46 -5.47 -10.78
N LEU A 54 4.79 -5.40 -10.73
CA LEU A 54 5.69 -6.26 -11.51
C LEU A 54 5.58 -7.73 -11.09
N VAL A 55 5.55 -8.01 -9.78
CA VAL A 55 5.67 -9.37 -9.25
C VAL A 55 4.34 -10.10 -9.01
N CYS A 56 3.20 -9.40 -8.89
CA CYS A 56 1.94 -9.97 -8.39
C CYS A 56 1.51 -11.24 -9.14
N THR A 57 1.52 -11.22 -10.48
CA THR A 57 1.11 -12.37 -11.30
C THR A 57 2.01 -13.60 -11.12
N GLY A 58 3.33 -13.38 -10.96
CA GLY A 58 4.30 -14.44 -10.66
C GLY A 58 4.04 -15.05 -9.28
N VAL A 59 3.78 -14.21 -8.29
CA VAL A 59 3.41 -14.64 -6.92
C VAL A 59 2.14 -15.47 -6.94
N PHE A 60 1.09 -15.05 -7.64
CA PHE A 60 -0.16 -15.82 -7.73
C PHE A 60 0.02 -17.18 -8.40
N ARG A 61 0.86 -17.25 -9.45
CA ARG A 61 1.19 -18.51 -10.11
C ARG A 61 1.95 -19.45 -9.16
N LEU A 62 2.94 -18.93 -8.43
CA LEU A 62 3.71 -19.71 -7.46
C LEU A 62 2.83 -20.20 -6.30
N ALA A 63 1.96 -19.33 -5.78
CA ALA A 63 0.99 -19.65 -4.73
C ALA A 63 -0.22 -20.45 -5.23
N ARG A 64 -0.29 -20.76 -6.54
CA ARG A 64 -1.39 -21.48 -7.20
C ARG A 64 -2.78 -20.86 -6.98
N VAL A 65 -2.84 -19.53 -6.80
CA VAL A 65 -4.10 -18.79 -6.67
C VAL A 65 -4.71 -18.61 -8.05
N LYS A 66 -5.86 -19.25 -8.30
CA LYS A 66 -6.56 -19.19 -9.61
C LYS A 66 -7.77 -18.27 -9.62
N ASP A 67 -8.32 -17.93 -8.46
CA ASP A 67 -9.52 -17.09 -8.35
C ASP A 67 -9.19 -15.62 -8.66
N TRP A 68 -9.80 -15.07 -9.71
CA TRP A 68 -9.60 -13.69 -10.13
C TRP A 68 -10.00 -12.65 -9.09
N ARG A 69 -11.01 -12.93 -8.26
CA ARG A 69 -11.43 -12.06 -7.16
C ARG A 69 -10.33 -11.96 -6.11
N ALA A 70 -9.78 -13.11 -5.73
CA ALA A 70 -8.70 -13.19 -4.76
C ALA A 70 -7.42 -12.51 -5.27
N GLN A 71 -7.05 -12.75 -6.53
CA GLN A 71 -5.90 -12.09 -7.16
C GLN A 71 -6.10 -10.57 -7.23
N GLY A 72 -7.29 -10.11 -7.63
CA GLY A 72 -7.64 -8.69 -7.69
C GLY A 72 -7.55 -8.01 -6.34
N LEU A 73 -8.21 -8.59 -5.33
CA LEU A 73 -8.19 -8.07 -3.97
C LEU A 73 -6.76 -8.01 -3.42
N ALA A 74 -5.99 -9.09 -3.53
CA ALA A 74 -4.62 -9.15 -3.04
C ALA A 74 -3.70 -8.15 -3.74
N ALA A 75 -3.79 -8.04 -5.07
CA ALA A 75 -2.99 -7.10 -5.85
C ALA A 75 -3.32 -5.65 -5.49
N GLY A 76 -4.62 -5.31 -5.38
CA GLY A 76 -5.07 -3.98 -5.00
C GLY A 76 -4.69 -3.60 -3.57
N THR A 77 -4.74 -4.54 -2.62
CA THR A 77 -4.31 -4.27 -1.23
C THR A 77 -2.78 -4.09 -1.15
N ALA A 78 -2.02 -4.92 -1.85
CA ALA A 78 -0.55 -4.90 -1.74
C ALA A 78 0.10 -3.74 -2.53
N ALA A 79 -0.45 -3.39 -3.69
CA ALA A 79 0.16 -2.49 -4.66
C ALA A 79 -0.82 -1.52 -5.35
N HIS A 80 -1.97 -1.31 -4.72
CA HIS A 80 -2.91 -0.21 -4.96
C HIS A 80 -3.29 -0.03 -6.44
N GLY A 81 -3.35 1.22 -6.92
CA GLY A 81 -3.88 1.59 -8.23
C GLY A 81 -3.12 0.95 -9.39
N LEU A 82 -1.79 0.94 -9.33
CA LEU A 82 -0.97 0.41 -10.42
C LEU A 82 -1.23 -1.09 -10.65
N ALA A 83 -1.27 -1.87 -9.57
CA ALA A 83 -1.52 -3.30 -9.69
C ALA A 83 -2.97 -3.59 -10.06
N THR A 84 -3.92 -2.80 -9.56
CA THR A 84 -5.34 -2.91 -9.92
C THR A 84 -5.55 -2.65 -11.42
N SER A 85 -4.92 -1.62 -11.98
CA SER A 85 -4.96 -1.33 -13.42
C SER A 85 -4.35 -2.48 -14.23
N ARG A 86 -3.24 -3.07 -13.78
CA ARG A 86 -2.66 -4.26 -14.42
C ARG A 86 -3.62 -5.45 -14.36
N MET A 87 -4.24 -5.72 -13.22
CA MET A 87 -5.19 -6.82 -13.06
C MET A 87 -6.45 -6.63 -13.91
N LEU A 88 -6.93 -5.40 -14.05
CA LEU A 88 -8.06 -5.07 -14.91
C LEU A 88 -7.81 -5.44 -16.38
N LEU A 89 -6.58 -5.23 -16.87
CA LEU A 89 -6.18 -5.65 -18.22
C LEU A 89 -6.17 -7.16 -18.41
N LEU A 90 -5.97 -7.93 -17.32
CA LEU A 90 -5.97 -9.39 -17.36
C LEU A 90 -7.38 -9.97 -17.20
N ASN A 91 -8.19 -9.38 -16.33
CA ASN A 91 -9.54 -9.84 -16.03
C ASN A 91 -10.37 -8.72 -15.38
N GLN A 92 -11.59 -8.49 -15.89
CA GLN A 92 -12.48 -7.46 -15.38
C GLN A 92 -12.87 -7.66 -13.91
N THR A 93 -13.12 -8.90 -13.48
CA THR A 93 -13.44 -9.23 -12.09
C THR A 93 -12.26 -8.95 -11.16
N ALA A 94 -11.03 -9.25 -11.59
CA ALA A 94 -9.85 -8.92 -10.80
C ALA A 94 -9.67 -7.40 -10.65
N GLY A 95 -9.89 -6.62 -11.72
CA GLY A 95 -9.89 -5.17 -11.66
C GLY A 95 -10.95 -4.61 -10.69
N ALA A 96 -12.17 -5.14 -10.73
CA ALA A 96 -13.25 -4.72 -9.83
C ALA A 96 -12.91 -4.96 -8.34
N PHE A 97 -12.41 -6.15 -8.01
CA PHE A 97 -11.99 -6.47 -6.64
C PHE A 97 -10.74 -5.69 -6.20
N GLY A 98 -9.84 -5.35 -7.12
CA GLY A 98 -8.73 -4.44 -6.83
C GLY A 98 -9.20 -3.02 -6.52
N GLY A 99 -10.23 -2.52 -7.23
CA GLY A 99 -10.87 -1.24 -6.92
C GLY A 99 -11.48 -1.21 -5.51
N LEU A 100 -12.20 -2.28 -5.14
CA LEU A 100 -12.70 -2.46 -3.77
C LEU A 100 -11.56 -2.45 -2.74
N ALA A 101 -10.47 -3.17 -3.02
CA ALA A 101 -9.31 -3.23 -2.14
C ALA A 101 -8.69 -1.85 -1.89
N ILE A 102 -8.61 -0.97 -2.90
CA ILE A 102 -8.07 0.39 -2.74
C ILE A 102 -8.86 1.18 -1.71
N GLY A 103 -10.20 1.17 -1.80
CA GLY A 103 -11.07 1.89 -0.87
C GLY A 103 -10.95 1.37 0.56
N LEU A 104 -11.07 0.04 0.73
CA LEU A 104 -10.97 -0.59 2.05
C LEU A 104 -9.59 -0.37 2.68
N ASN A 105 -8.52 -0.56 1.91
CA ASN A 105 -7.17 -0.37 2.41
C ASN A 105 -6.89 1.11 2.77
N GLY A 106 -7.48 2.05 2.04
CA GLY A 106 -7.46 3.47 2.37
C GLY A 106 -8.05 3.75 3.75
N ILE A 107 -9.24 3.24 4.02
CA ILE A 107 -9.93 3.38 5.32
C ILE A 107 -9.10 2.74 6.44
N VAL A 108 -8.70 1.49 6.26
CA VAL A 108 -7.94 0.74 7.27
C VAL A 108 -6.61 1.43 7.59
N THR A 109 -5.85 1.82 6.58
CA THR A 109 -4.55 2.48 6.77
C THR A 109 -4.70 3.86 7.45
N SER A 110 -5.76 4.60 7.14
CA SER A 110 -6.05 5.90 7.76
C SER A 110 -6.32 5.80 9.26
N VAL A 111 -6.76 4.63 9.75
CA VAL A 111 -6.96 4.37 11.19
C VAL A 111 -5.70 3.73 11.78
N VAL A 112 -5.17 2.70 11.14
CA VAL A 112 -4.06 1.90 11.68
C VAL A 112 -2.78 2.70 11.80
N VAL A 113 -2.41 3.53 10.81
CA VAL A 113 -1.13 4.25 10.85
C VAL A 113 -1.08 5.28 11.99
N PRO A 114 -2.08 6.16 12.20
CA PRO A 114 -2.10 7.04 13.37
C PRO A 114 -2.05 6.30 14.70
N VAL A 115 -2.78 5.18 14.83
CA VAL A 115 -2.77 4.35 16.05
C VAL A 115 -1.38 3.74 16.30
N LEU A 116 -0.70 3.26 15.26
CA LEU A 116 0.67 2.79 15.39
C LEU A 116 1.63 3.92 15.78
N VAL A 117 1.46 5.12 15.22
CA VAL A 117 2.28 6.27 15.61
C VAL A 117 2.08 6.59 17.09
N SER A 118 0.84 6.62 17.58
CA SER A 118 0.56 6.95 18.99
C SER A 118 1.04 5.87 19.97
N VAL A 119 0.80 4.59 19.68
CA VAL A 119 1.16 3.47 20.57
C VAL A 119 2.67 3.31 20.71
N PHE A 120 3.43 3.49 19.63
CA PHE A 120 4.88 3.33 19.64
C PHE A 120 5.65 4.62 19.96
N GLY A 121 4.95 5.71 20.30
CA GLY A 121 5.58 7.00 20.62
C GLY A 121 6.38 7.57 19.46
N LEU A 122 5.92 7.32 18.23
CA LEU A 122 6.67 7.60 17.01
C LEU A 122 6.49 9.00 16.48
#